data_AF-A0A162QT37-F1
#
_entry.id   AF-A0A162QT37-F1
#
_cell.length_a   1.000
_cell.length_b   1.000
_cell.length_c   1.000
_cell.angle_alpha   90.00
_cell.angle_beta   90.00
_cell.angle_gamma   90.00
#
_symmetry.space_group_name_H-M   'P 1'
#
loop_
_entity.id
_entity.type
_entity.pdbx_description
1 polymer ?
#
loop_
_entity_poly.entity_id
_entity_poly.type
_entity_poly.pdbx_seq_one_letter_code
_entity_poly.pdbx_strand_id
1 'polypeptide(L)'
;MYELALDLNMGYIDEKGEIVREYSAEAEGEVYRSVEAFEKKEGICYINVFDVEFTYKDFLEEDCGNEEIARWCFEMMICTWNFPDSYFEDGVQEGYFTQCDKCCYIYDHNEIKECPKCKTPYKG
;
A
#
# COMPACT_ATOMS: atom_id res chain seq x y z
N MET A 1 -7.54 17.54 -3.69
CA MET A 1 -6.12 17.43 -3.32
C MET A 1 -6.09 17.16 -1.83
N TYR A 2 -6.05 15.89 -1.45
CA TYR A 2 -5.71 15.53 -0.08
C TYR A 2 -4.21 15.82 0.06
N GLU A 3 -3.82 16.78 0.91
CA GLU A 3 -2.45 16.87 1.42
C GLU A 3 -2.24 15.62 2.28
N LEU A 4 -1.99 14.49 1.62
CA LEU A 4 -1.84 13.21 2.30
C LEU A 4 -0.53 13.20 3.07
N ALA A 5 -0.63 12.65 4.27
CA ALA A 5 0.40 12.47 5.26
C ALA A 5 1.45 11.43 4.79
N LEU A 6 2.12 11.70 3.66
CA LEU A 6 2.99 10.76 2.95
C LEU A 6 4.11 10.22 3.86
N ASP A 7 4.59 11.03 4.81
CA ASP A 7 5.70 10.68 5.72
C ASP A 7 5.30 10.55 7.20
N LEU A 8 4.00 10.42 7.50
CA LEU A 8 3.53 10.42 8.89
C LEU A 8 3.47 9.01 9.48
N ASN A 9 4.29 8.75 10.48
CA ASN A 9 4.14 7.56 11.32
C ASN A 9 2.87 7.68 12.17
N MET A 10 2.26 6.54 12.48
CA MET A 10 1.13 6.43 13.42
C MET A 10 1.48 5.39 14.47
N GLY A 11 1.43 5.78 15.74
CA GLY A 11 1.92 4.92 16.81
C GLY A 11 3.44 4.83 16.88
N TYR A 12 3.92 4.02 17.81
CA TYR A 12 5.35 3.90 18.12
C TYR A 12 5.66 2.54 18.77
N ILE A 13 6.95 2.22 18.88
CA ILE A 13 7.43 1.08 19.66
C ILE A 13 7.88 1.63 21.01
N ASP A 14 7.35 1.10 22.11
CA ASP A 14 7.67 1.56 23.46
C ASP A 14 9.04 1.04 23.96
N GLU A 15 9.43 1.43 25.17
CA GLU A 15 10.71 1.04 25.78
C GLU A 15 10.88 -0.48 25.98
N LYS A 16 9.78 -1.25 25.94
CA LYS A 16 9.78 -2.71 26.06
C LYS A 16 9.80 -3.42 24.72
N GLY A 17 9.70 -2.68 23.61
CA GLY A 17 9.60 -3.24 22.27
C GLY A 17 8.16 -3.60 21.86
N GLU A 18 7.15 -3.12 22.59
CA GLU A 18 5.75 -3.36 22.26
C GLU A 18 5.24 -2.28 21.29
N ILE A 19 4.48 -2.69 20.27
CA ILE A 19 3.86 -1.76 19.34
C ILE A 19 2.65 -1.11 20.02
N VAL A 20 2.70 0.21 20.16
CA VAL A 20 1.59 1.05 20.61
C VAL A 20 0.95 1.70 19.39
N ARG A 21 -0.34 1.47 19.21
CA ARG A 21 -1.14 2.05 18.12
C ARG A 21 -1.72 3.39 18.51
N GLU A 22 -2.03 4.20 17.51
CA GLU A 22 -2.69 5.50 17.69
C GLU A 22 -3.96 5.57 16.85
N TYR A 23 -4.95 6.31 17.34
CA TYR A 23 -6.21 6.51 16.65
C TYR A 23 -6.03 7.41 15.43
N SER A 24 -6.43 6.92 14.25
CA SER A 24 -6.61 7.72 13.04
C SER A 24 -8.09 7.96 12.78
N ALA A 25 -8.45 9.21 12.50
CA ALA A 25 -9.81 9.55 12.09
C ALA A 25 -10.12 9.05 10.67
N GLU A 26 -9.12 9.00 9.80
CA GLU A 26 -9.20 8.52 8.42
C GLU A 26 -9.40 7.01 8.36
N ALA A 27 -8.76 6.25 9.24
CA ALA A 27 -8.94 4.81 9.35
C ALA A 27 -10.13 4.42 10.22
N GLU A 28 -10.74 5.38 10.93
CA GLU A 28 -11.79 5.18 11.93
C GLU A 28 -11.41 4.17 13.04
N GLY A 29 -10.14 4.18 13.47
CA GLY A 29 -9.66 3.26 14.49
C GLY A 29 -8.18 3.38 14.83
N GLU A 30 -7.69 2.49 15.70
CA GLU A 30 -6.30 2.43 16.12
C GLU A 30 -5.44 1.69 15.10
N VAL A 31 -4.42 2.36 14.57
CA VAL A 31 -3.50 1.81 13.59
C VAL A 31 -2.06 1.99 14.03
N TYR A 32 -1.18 1.15 13.48
CA TYR A 32 0.26 1.38 13.50
C TYR A 32 0.73 1.61 12.07
N ARG A 33 1.62 2.58 11.86
CA ARG A 33 2.28 2.81 10.58
C ARG A 33 3.71 3.27 10.83
N SER A 34 4.67 2.54 10.28
CA SER A 34 6.11 2.85 10.33
C SER A 34 6.68 2.96 8.94
N VAL A 35 6.93 4.21 8.52
CA VAL A 35 7.60 4.54 7.26
C VAL A 35 9.02 3.98 7.26
N GLU A 36 9.72 4.04 8.40
CA GLU A 36 11.07 3.51 8.54
C GLU A 36 11.12 1.99 8.31
N ALA A 37 10.19 1.23 8.88
CA ALA A 37 10.09 -0.22 8.67
C ALA A 37 9.79 -0.55 7.20
N PHE A 38 8.91 0.23 6.56
CA PHE A 38 8.61 0.07 5.14
C PHE A 38 9.84 0.34 4.26
N GLU A 39 10.56 1.44 4.50
CA GLU A 39 11.74 1.84 3.72
C GLU A 39 12.93 0.92 3.89
N LYS A 40 13.16 0.44 5.11
CA LYS A 40 14.18 -0.57 5.39
C LYS A 40 13.77 -1.96 4.91
N LYS A 41 12.50 -2.15 4.55
CA LYS A 41 11.91 -3.44 4.15
C LYS A 41 12.06 -4.48 5.26
N GLU A 42 11.93 -4.05 6.52
CA GLU A 42 12.20 -4.84 7.72
C GLU A 42 11.07 -4.73 8.73
N GLY A 43 10.59 -5.87 9.24
CA GLY A 43 9.58 -5.94 10.28
C GLY A 43 8.16 -5.56 9.83
N ILE A 44 7.31 -5.32 10.81
CA ILE A 44 5.92 -4.85 10.60
C ILE A 44 5.98 -3.37 10.29
N CYS A 45 5.38 -2.96 9.18
CA CYS A 45 5.30 -1.56 8.79
C CYS A 45 3.89 -0.98 8.89
N TYR A 46 2.85 -1.83 8.99
CA TYR A 46 1.49 -1.38 9.19
C TYR A 46 0.70 -2.40 10.02
N ILE A 47 -0.15 -1.92 10.93
CA ILE A 47 -1.18 -2.72 11.59
C ILE A 47 -2.49 -1.99 11.42
N ASN A 48 -3.49 -2.65 10.84
CA ASN A 48 -4.78 -2.03 10.59
C ASN A 48 -5.68 -2.02 11.84
N VAL A 49 -6.88 -1.44 11.69
CA VAL A 49 -7.89 -1.36 12.75
C VAL A 49 -8.47 -2.72 13.17
N PHE A 50 -8.17 -3.78 12.42
CA PHE A 50 -8.61 -5.16 12.66
C PHE A 50 -7.49 -6.06 13.23
N ASP A 51 -6.40 -5.46 13.74
CA ASP A 51 -5.24 -6.18 14.29
C ASP A 51 -4.46 -7.02 13.26
N VAL A 52 -4.62 -6.76 11.96
CA VAL A 52 -3.86 -7.45 10.91
C VAL A 52 -2.54 -6.73 10.69
N GLU A 53 -1.45 -7.50 10.77
CA GLU A 53 -0.08 -7.02 10.59
C GLU A 53 0.35 -7.16 9.14
N PHE A 54 1.02 -6.14 8.62
CA PHE A 54 1.57 -6.11 7.28
C PHE A 54 3.05 -5.70 7.31
N THR A 55 3.81 -6.38 6.48
CA THR A 55 5.22 -6.10 6.17
C THR A 55 5.33 -5.50 4.77
N TYR A 56 6.49 -4.94 4.44
CA TYR A 56 6.78 -4.47 3.07
C TYR A 56 6.48 -5.54 1.99
N LYS A 57 6.72 -6.82 2.30
CA LYS A 57 6.54 -7.92 1.37
C LYS A 57 5.07 -8.12 1.00
N ASP A 58 4.16 -7.91 1.95
CA ASP A 58 2.72 -8.07 1.72
C ASP A 58 2.21 -7.05 0.68
N PHE A 59 2.69 -5.80 0.75
CA PHE A 59 2.38 -4.78 -0.27
C PHE A 59 2.94 -5.11 -1.65
N LEU A 60 4.19 -5.60 -1.69
CA LEU A 60 4.89 -5.89 -2.94
C LEU A 60 4.37 -7.15 -3.66
N GLU A 61 3.82 -8.13 -2.92
CA GLU A 61 3.28 -9.34 -3.52
C GLU A 61 1.98 -9.06 -4.27
N GLU A 62 1.12 -8.20 -3.71
CA GLU A 62 -0.18 -7.84 -4.28
C GLU A 62 -0.07 -7.12 -5.64
N ASP A 63 0.94 -6.27 -5.83
CA ASP A 63 1.15 -5.56 -7.10
C ASP A 63 2.09 -6.28 -8.10
N CYS A 64 2.46 -7.52 -7.79
CA CYS A 64 3.39 -8.33 -8.55
C CYS A 64 4.79 -7.72 -8.72
N GLY A 65 5.26 -6.98 -7.71
CA GLY A 65 6.64 -6.50 -7.59
C GLY A 65 6.86 -5.06 -8.03
N ASN A 66 5.82 -4.22 -8.06
CA ASN A 66 5.93 -2.83 -8.46
C ASN A 66 6.19 -1.91 -7.26
N GLU A 67 7.45 -1.75 -6.84
CA GLU A 67 7.79 -1.01 -5.62
C GLU A 67 7.18 0.41 -5.50
N GLU A 68 6.95 1.10 -6.63
CA GLU A 68 6.31 2.42 -6.66
C GLU A 68 4.84 2.35 -6.26
N ILE A 69 4.10 1.40 -6.83
CA ILE A 69 2.68 1.20 -6.54
C ILE A 69 2.48 0.60 -5.14
N ALA A 70 3.37 -0.29 -4.69
CA ALA A 70 3.39 -0.78 -3.31
C ALA A 70 3.54 0.38 -2.32
N ARG A 71 4.40 1.37 -2.62
CA ARG A 71 4.57 2.57 -1.79
C ARG A 71 3.28 3.38 -1.75
N TRP A 72 2.64 3.61 -2.89
CA TRP A 72 1.35 4.33 -2.93
C TRP A 72 0.27 3.61 -2.13
N CYS A 73 0.18 2.28 -2.27
CA CYS A 73 -0.74 1.47 -1.48
C CYS A 73 -0.50 1.67 0.02
N PHE A 74 0.74 1.49 0.49
CA PHE A 74 1.12 1.70 1.88
C PHE A 74 0.76 3.10 2.41
N GLU A 75 0.98 4.14 1.62
CA GLU A 75 0.64 5.52 1.99
C GLU A 75 -0.86 5.74 2.10
N MET A 76 -1.66 5.04 1.29
CA MET A 76 -3.11 5.17 1.23
C MET A 76 -3.86 4.24 2.19
N MET A 77 -3.20 3.26 2.81
CA MET A 77 -3.82 2.30 3.73
C MET A 77 -4.63 2.93 4.86
N ILE A 78 -4.16 4.08 5.36
CA ILE A 78 -4.83 4.83 6.44
C ILE A 78 -6.14 5.49 5.98
N CYS A 79 -6.34 5.66 4.67
CA CYS A 79 -7.53 6.28 4.09
C CYS A 79 -8.58 5.23 3.72
N THR A 80 -9.07 4.50 4.71
CA THR A 80 -10.22 3.55 4.64
C THR A 80 -10.01 2.19 3.99
N TRP A 81 -9.03 1.98 3.11
CA TRP A 81 -8.82 0.65 2.49
C TRP A 81 -8.50 -0.44 3.52
N ASN A 82 -7.65 -0.15 4.52
CA ASN A 82 -7.27 -1.07 5.61
C ASN A 82 -6.62 -2.41 5.20
N PHE A 83 -6.70 -2.80 3.93
CA PHE A 83 -6.09 -3.97 3.32
C PHE A 83 -5.52 -3.60 1.94
N PRO A 84 -4.33 -4.12 1.56
CA PRO A 84 -3.72 -3.79 0.29
C PRO A 84 -4.55 -4.26 -0.92
N ASP A 85 -5.18 -5.43 -0.84
CA ASP A 85 -6.04 -5.99 -1.89
C ASP A 85 -7.16 -5.01 -2.27
N SER A 86 -7.81 -4.41 -1.28
CA SER A 86 -8.92 -3.49 -1.44
C SER A 86 -8.48 -2.23 -2.17
N TYR A 87 -7.27 -1.72 -1.87
CA TYR A 87 -6.69 -0.59 -2.61
C TYR A 87 -6.51 -0.92 -4.09
N PHE A 88 -5.98 -2.12 -4.39
CA PHE A 88 -5.75 -2.53 -5.76
C PHE A 88 -7.04 -2.84 -6.52
N GLU A 89 -8.01 -3.49 -5.90
CA GLU A 89 -9.31 -3.77 -6.52
C GLU A 89 -10.02 -2.46 -6.90
N ASP A 90 -10.13 -1.52 -5.95
CA ASP A 90 -10.77 -0.24 -6.20
C ASP A 90 -10.01 0.58 -7.24
N GLY A 91 -8.68 0.67 -7.16
CA GLY A 91 -7.92 1.47 -8.11
C GLY A 91 -7.90 0.88 -9.52
N VAL A 92 -8.04 -0.45 -9.70
CA VAL A 92 -8.27 -1.05 -11.02
C VAL A 92 -9.70 -0.74 -11.50
N GLN A 93 -10.70 -0.86 -10.63
CA GLN A 93 -12.11 -0.60 -10.97
C GLN A 93 -12.35 0.87 -11.35
N GLU A 94 -11.75 1.80 -10.63
CA GLU A 94 -11.84 3.25 -10.84
C GLU A 94 -10.85 3.75 -11.91
N GLY A 95 -9.98 2.87 -12.44
CA GLY A 95 -9.07 3.16 -13.54
C GLY A 95 -7.83 3.99 -13.15
N TYR A 96 -7.47 4.05 -11.87
CA TYR A 96 -6.24 4.68 -11.39
C TYR A 96 -4.99 3.91 -11.84
N PHE A 97 -5.09 2.59 -11.95
CA PHE A 97 -4.05 1.74 -12.51
C PHE A 97 -4.68 0.58 -13.28
N THR A 98 -3.86 -0.19 -13.98
CA THR A 98 -4.30 -1.38 -14.71
C THR A 98 -3.49 -2.59 -14.29
N GLN A 99 -4.10 -3.76 -14.38
CA GLN A 99 -3.43 -5.05 -14.16
C GLN A 99 -3.14 -5.72 -15.51
N CYS A 100 -1.90 -6.16 -15.73
CA CYS A 100 -1.54 -6.85 -16.96
C CYS A 100 -2.20 -8.24 -17.07
N ASP A 101 -3.03 -8.47 -18.09
CA ASP A 101 -3.68 -9.76 -18.38
C ASP A 101 -2.73 -10.98 -18.49
N LYS A 102 -1.44 -10.74 -18.75
CA LYS A 102 -0.45 -11.81 -18.94
C LYS A 102 0.33 -12.15 -17.68
N CYS A 103 0.72 -11.15 -16.90
CA CYS A 103 1.66 -11.35 -15.78
C CYS A 103 1.21 -10.70 -14.47
N CYS A 104 -0.02 -10.20 -14.43
CA CYS A 104 -0.67 -9.55 -13.31
C CYS A 104 0.04 -8.31 -12.73
N TYR A 105 1.12 -7.84 -13.38
CA TYR A 105 1.81 -6.61 -12.99
C TYR A 105 0.86 -5.42 -13.04
N ILE A 106 0.77 -4.69 -11.93
CA ILE A 106 -0.04 -3.48 -11.82
C ILE A 106 0.83 -2.29 -12.25
N TYR A 107 0.28 -1.38 -13.06
CA TYR A 107 0.98 -0.18 -13.55
C TYR A 107 0.00 0.92 -13.97
N ASP A 108 0.46 2.18 -14.03
CA ASP A 108 -0.34 3.28 -14.57
C ASP A 108 -0.37 3.24 -16.11
N HIS A 109 -1.57 2.99 -16.66
CA HIS A 109 -1.79 2.91 -18.11
C HIS A 109 -1.99 4.28 -18.79
N ASN A 110 -2.19 5.34 -18.01
CA ASN A 110 -2.27 6.70 -18.54
C ASN A 110 -0.91 7.11 -19.10
N GLU A 111 0.17 6.70 -18.43
CA GLU A 111 1.55 6.98 -18.84
C GLU A 111 2.14 5.89 -19.75
N ILE A 112 1.75 4.62 -19.56
CA ILE A 112 2.40 3.48 -20.20
C ILE A 112 1.41 2.63 -21.00
N LYS A 113 1.65 2.44 -22.31
CA LYS A 113 0.79 1.64 -23.20
C LYS A 113 1.18 0.17 -23.36
N GLU A 114 2.25 -0.26 -22.69
CA GLU A 114 2.70 -1.65 -22.65
C GLU A 114 3.08 -2.02 -21.22
N CYS A 115 2.77 -3.25 -20.78
CA CYS A 115 3.16 -3.71 -19.44
C CYS A 115 4.68 -3.56 -19.23
N PRO A 116 5.14 -2.81 -18.21
CA PRO A 116 6.56 -2.58 -17.96
C PRO A 116 7.36 -3.88 -17.78
N LYS A 117 6.75 -4.89 -17.17
CA LYS A 117 7.37 -6.18 -16.83
C LYS A 117 7.45 -7.16 -18.01
N CYS A 118 6.37 -7.34 -18.77
CA CYS A 118 6.31 -8.38 -19.81
C CYS A 118 6.09 -7.86 -21.24
N LYS A 119 6.02 -6.53 -21.41
CA LYS A 119 5.85 -5.83 -22.70
C LYS A 119 4.57 -6.18 -23.48
N THR A 120 3.58 -6.76 -22.80
CA THR A 120 2.28 -7.01 -23.41
C THR A 120 1.55 -5.68 -23.60
N PRO A 121 1.03 -5.38 -24.81
CA PRO A 121 0.29 -4.14 -25.05
C PRO A 121 -0.95 -4.03 -24.16
N TYR A 122 -1.21 -2.83 -23.64
CA TYR A 122 -2.46 -2.50 -22.98
C TYR A 122 -3.60 -2.50 -24.01
N LYS A 123 -4.72 -3.13 -23.68
CA LYS A 123 -5.84 -3.33 -24.63
C LYS A 123 -7.05 -2.44 -24.37
N GLY A 124 -7.08 -1.68 -23.28
CA GLY A 124 -8.21 -0.81 -22.92
C GLY A 124 -9.47 -1.63 -22.68
#